data_AF-A0A936XJL7-F1
#
_entry.id   AF-A0A936XJL7-F1
#
_cell.length_a   1.000
_cell.length_b   1.000
_cell.length_c   1.000
_cell.angle_alpha   90.00
_cell.angle_beta   90.00
_cell.angle_gamma   90.00
#
_symmetry.space_group_name_H-M   'P 1'
#
loop_
_entity.id
_entity.type
_entity.pdbx_description
1 polymer ?
#
loop_
_entity_poly.entity_id
_entity_poly.type
_entity_poly.pdbx_seq_one_letter_code
_entity_poly.pdbx_strand_id
1 'polypeptide(L)'
;MHSRPYNSDIHTRIESITLNYTLSAPHSFEVKRDIISAESLRNNLKAAQAVFQEQAITAKRGAAKEILFRIAGTIKLSADFFCDYKSGLVQLNLFNIERFGLERYRIAPENLKFEFCEEFARHILGQSNCLTDFLSRQI
;
A
#
# COMPACT_ATOMS: atom_id res chain seq x y z
N MET A 1 -12.48 13.56 -54.65
CA MET A 1 -12.50 12.54 -53.58
C MET A 1 -11.21 12.64 -52.78
N HIS A 2 -11.25 13.32 -51.64
CA HIS A 2 -10.11 13.39 -50.72
C HIS A 2 -10.26 12.27 -49.69
N SER A 3 -9.39 11.27 -49.79
CA SER A 3 -9.16 10.28 -48.74
C SER A 3 -8.57 11.02 -47.54
N ARG A 4 -9.38 11.21 -46.50
CA ARG A 4 -8.89 11.59 -45.17
C ARG A 4 -7.95 10.48 -44.69
N PRO A 5 -6.77 10.79 -44.11
CA PRO A 5 -6.00 9.77 -43.43
C PRO A 5 -6.81 9.27 -42.24
N TYR A 6 -6.96 7.95 -42.16
CA TYR A 6 -7.50 7.23 -41.02
C TYR A 6 -6.60 7.52 -39.82
N ASN A 7 -7.12 8.30 -38.87
CA ASN A 7 -6.48 8.59 -37.61
C ASN A 7 -6.48 7.28 -36.81
N SER A 8 -5.39 6.53 -36.87
CA SER A 8 -5.19 5.35 -36.05
C SER A 8 -4.98 5.83 -34.62
N ASP A 9 -6.08 5.80 -33.87
CA ASP A 9 -6.15 5.55 -32.44
C ASP A 9 -4.86 5.84 -31.69
N ILE A 10 -4.81 7.03 -31.08
CA ILE A 10 -4.00 7.27 -29.89
C ILE A 10 -4.57 6.34 -28.82
N HIS A 11 -4.16 5.07 -28.85
CA HIS A 11 -4.28 4.21 -27.69
C HIS A 11 -3.38 4.85 -26.64
N THR A 12 -3.98 5.59 -25.71
CA THR A 12 -3.31 6.05 -24.50
C THR A 12 -2.75 4.80 -23.84
N ARG A 13 -1.44 4.59 -23.97
CA ARG A 13 -0.75 3.46 -23.36
C ARG A 13 -0.82 3.69 -21.85
N ILE A 14 -1.71 2.97 -21.19
CA ILE A 14 -1.83 3.04 -19.74
C ILE A 14 -0.65 2.22 -19.20
N GLU A 15 0.40 2.94 -18.78
CA GLU A 15 1.60 2.32 -18.20
C GLU A 15 1.37 1.90 -16.75
N SER A 16 0.45 2.57 -16.04
CA SER A 16 0.05 2.19 -14.69
C SER A 16 -1.41 2.52 -14.34
N ILE A 17 -1.95 1.77 -13.38
CA ILE A 17 -3.22 2.01 -12.72
C ILE A 17 -2.97 1.98 -11.22
N THR A 18 -3.25 3.09 -10.54
CA THR A 18 -3.08 3.20 -9.08
C THR A 18 -4.42 3.46 -8.40
N LEU A 19 -4.78 2.60 -7.45
CA LEU A 19 -5.89 2.78 -6.53
C LEU A 19 -5.35 3.23 -5.17
N ASN A 20 -5.76 4.42 -4.72
CA ASN A 20 -5.43 4.93 -3.39
C ASN A 20 -6.69 5.00 -2.54
N TYR A 21 -6.64 4.45 -1.33
CA TYR A 21 -7.74 4.51 -0.38
C TYR A 21 -7.24 4.58 1.05
N THR A 22 -8.15 4.87 1.98
CA THR A 22 -7.80 5.05 3.38
C THR A 22 -8.80 4.28 4.24
N LEU A 23 -8.28 3.44 5.13
CA LEU A 23 -9.08 2.83 6.18
C LEU A 23 -8.96 3.70 7.43
N SER A 24 -10.10 4.06 8.01
CA SER A 24 -10.17 4.88 9.21
C SER A 24 -10.92 4.13 10.30
N ALA A 25 -10.24 3.86 11.41
CA ALA A 25 -10.84 3.44 12.65
C ALA A 25 -11.20 4.67 13.50
N PRO A 26 -12.31 4.62 14.27
CA PRO A 26 -12.76 5.74 15.10
C PRO A 26 -11.84 6.01 16.31
N HIS A 27 -10.88 5.12 16.59
CA HIS A 27 -10.02 5.20 17.76
C HIS A 27 -8.55 5.39 17.38
N SER A 28 -7.83 6.19 18.17
CA SER A 28 -6.38 6.29 18.13
C SER A 28 -5.74 5.27 19.06
N PHE A 29 -4.49 4.90 18.76
CA PHE A 29 -3.68 4.03 19.58
C PHE A 29 -2.63 4.84 20.32
N GLU A 30 -2.42 4.54 21.60
CA GLU A 30 -1.38 5.17 22.41
C GLU A 30 -0.28 4.16 22.72
N VAL A 31 0.97 4.51 22.42
CA VAL A 31 2.14 3.67 22.67
C VAL A 31 3.21 4.49 23.36
N LYS A 32 3.69 4.02 24.52
CA LYS A 32 4.85 4.61 25.19
C LYS A 32 6.11 3.84 24.86
N ARG A 33 7.20 4.55 24.63
CA ARG A 33 8.54 4.02 24.38
C ARG A 33 9.57 4.82 25.13
N ASP A 34 10.64 4.18 25.59
CA ASP A 34 11.83 4.89 26.03
C ASP A 34 12.48 5.64 24.85
N ILE A 35 13.42 6.53 25.13
CA ILE A 35 14.03 7.39 24.10
C ILE A 35 14.73 6.58 23.00
N ILE A 36 15.35 5.45 23.35
CA ILE A 36 16.11 4.62 22.42
C ILE A 36 15.14 3.87 21.49
N SER A 37 14.11 3.24 22.06
CA SER A 37 13.12 2.50 21.27
C SER A 37 12.13 3.39 20.51
N ALA A 38 11.97 4.65 20.92
CA ALA A 38 11.11 5.62 20.25
C ALA A 38 11.57 5.95 18.82
N GLU A 39 12.88 5.99 18.57
CA GLU A 39 13.41 6.26 17.22
C GLU A 39 13.08 5.14 16.23
N SER A 40 13.22 3.88 16.66
CA SER A 40 12.82 2.72 15.85
C SER A 40 11.33 2.76 15.51
N LEU A 41 10.47 3.02 16.51
CA LEU A 41 9.03 3.13 16.28
C LEU A 41 8.69 4.28 15.32
N ARG A 42 9.32 5.45 15.47
CA ARG A 42 9.13 6.60 14.57
C ARG A 42 9.47 6.25 13.12
N ASN A 43 10.57 5.56 12.89
CA ASN A 43 10.98 5.15 11.55
C ASN A 43 9.98 4.17 10.93
N ASN A 44 9.49 3.20 11.71
CA ASN A 44 8.48 2.26 11.25
C ASN A 44 7.15 2.96 10.92
N LEU A 45 6.68 3.87 11.77
CA LEU A 45 5.46 4.64 11.53
C LEU A 45 5.58 5.53 10.29
N LYS A 46 6.73 6.17 10.07
CA LYS A 46 7.00 6.94 8.85
C LYS A 46 7.05 6.06 7.60
N ALA A 47 7.70 4.90 7.68
CA ALA A 47 7.77 3.94 6.58
C ALA A 47 6.38 3.43 6.20
N ALA A 48 5.50 3.23 7.18
CA ALA A 48 4.11 2.85 6.97
C ALA A 48 3.19 4.04 6.57
N GLN A 49 3.74 5.26 6.47
CA GLN A 49 2.97 6.49 6.25
C GLN A 49 1.82 6.69 7.26
N ALA A 50 1.99 6.19 8.48
CA ALA A 50 1.03 6.35 9.55
C ALA A 50 0.95 7.82 9.99
N VAL A 51 -0.24 8.27 10.35
CA VAL A 51 -0.45 9.59 10.95
C VAL A 51 -0.29 9.43 12.46
N PHE A 52 0.66 10.15 13.07
CA PHE A 52 0.89 10.09 14.52
C PHE A 52 1.38 11.41 15.09
N GLN A 53 1.22 11.57 16.40
CA GLN A 53 1.75 12.68 17.20
C GLN A 53 2.68 12.13 18.28
N GLU A 54 3.69 12.92 18.65
CA GLU A 54 4.63 12.58 19.71
C GLU A 54 4.51 13.58 20.86
N GLN A 55 4.55 13.06 22.09
CA GLN A 55 4.59 13.85 23.31
C GLN A 55 5.69 13.32 24.23
N ALA A 56 6.69 14.15 24.52
CA ALA A 56 7.73 13.80 25.48
C ALA A 56 7.15 13.77 26.90
N ILE A 57 7.44 12.70 27.65
CA ILE A 57 7.09 12.55 29.06
C ILE A 57 8.37 12.70 29.89
N THR A 58 8.44 13.80 30.63
CA THR A 58 9.54 14.10 31.55
C THR A 58 9.24 13.57 32.95
N ALA A 59 10.24 12.98 33.60
CA ALA A 59 10.12 12.61 35.01
C ALA A 59 10.24 13.86 35.90
N LYS A 60 9.66 13.80 37.11
CA LYS A 60 9.69 14.87 38.14
C LYS A 60 11.10 15.38 38.53
N ARG A 61 12.17 14.72 38.08
CA ARG A 61 13.58 15.09 38.31
C ARG A 61 14.31 15.58 37.04
N GLY A 62 13.58 15.96 35.99
CA GLY A 62 14.15 16.64 34.81
C GLY A 62 14.79 15.74 33.74
N ALA A 63 14.86 14.43 33.95
CA ALA A 63 15.25 13.49 32.89
C ALA A 63 14.01 13.11 32.05
N ALA A 64 14.10 13.32 30.72
CA ALA A 64 13.14 12.74 29.77
C ALA A 64 13.23 11.22 29.85
N LYS A 65 12.11 10.53 30.10
CA LYS A 65 12.11 9.09 30.36
C LYS A 65 11.42 8.31 29.26
N GLU A 66 10.38 8.88 28.67
CA GLU A 66 9.52 8.20 27.70
C GLU A 66 8.98 9.18 26.65
N ILE A 67 8.64 8.67 25.48
CA ILE A 67 7.90 9.36 24.43
C ILE A 67 6.56 8.63 24.26
N LEU A 68 5.46 9.37 24.35
CA LEU A 68 4.13 8.90 24.03
C LEU A 68 3.83 9.16 22.56
N PHE A 69 3.50 8.10 21.83
CA PHE A 69 3.02 8.16 20.47
C PHE A 69 1.50 8.02 20.47
N ARG A 70 0.79 9.01 19.92
CA ARG A 70 -0.63 8.90 19.58
C ARG A 70 -0.75 8.64 18.09
N ILE A 71 -1.06 7.41 17.72
CA ILE A 71 -1.16 6.97 16.33
C ILE A 71 -2.63 7.03 15.94
N ALA A 72 -2.97 7.78 14.89
CA ALA A 72 -4.33 7.80 14.37
C ALA A 72 -4.70 6.40 13.86
N GLY A 73 -5.95 5.98 14.06
CA GLY A 73 -6.48 4.75 13.48
C GLY A 73 -6.65 4.79 11.96
N THR A 74 -5.91 5.66 11.26
CA THR A 74 -6.04 5.91 9.83
C THR A 74 -4.83 5.34 9.12
N ILE A 75 -5.07 4.40 8.20
CA ILE A 75 -4.05 3.74 7.40
C ILE A 75 -4.29 4.09 5.94
N LYS A 76 -3.27 4.62 5.27
CA LYS A 76 -3.29 4.84 3.83
C LYS A 76 -2.88 3.56 3.12
N LEU A 77 -3.65 3.18 2.12
CA LEU A 77 -3.42 1.99 1.31
C LEU A 77 -3.31 2.39 -0.16
N SER A 78 -2.47 1.67 -0.87
CA SER A 78 -2.28 1.85 -2.31
C SER A 78 -2.13 0.50 -2.99
N ALA A 79 -2.78 0.32 -4.13
CA ALA A 79 -2.53 -0.78 -5.04
C ALA A 79 -2.16 -0.20 -6.40
N ASP A 80 -0.99 -0.55 -6.91
CA ASP A 80 -0.46 -0.03 -8.16
C ASP A 80 -0.12 -1.17 -9.11
N PHE A 81 -0.76 -1.18 -10.26
CA PHE A 81 -0.46 -2.07 -11.38
C PHE A 81 0.41 -1.29 -12.37
N PHE A 82 1.60 -1.80 -12.65
CA PHE A 82 2.53 -1.22 -13.60
C PHE A 82 2.90 -2.25 -14.68
N CYS A 83 2.75 -1.87 -15.95
CA CYS A 83 3.13 -2.72 -17.07
C CYS A 83 4.64 -2.56 -17.35
N ASP A 84 5.45 -3.55 -16.97
CA ASP A 84 6.87 -3.59 -17.35
C ASP A 84 7.02 -4.19 -18.75
N TYR A 85 6.99 -3.32 -19.76
CA TYR A 85 7.13 -3.71 -21.15
C TYR A 85 8.49 -4.32 -21.51
N LYS A 86 9.53 -4.18 -20.67
CA LYS A 86 10.83 -4.83 -20.90
C LYS A 86 10.77 -6.31 -20.55
N SER A 87 10.14 -6.64 -19.43
CA SER A 87 9.97 -8.05 -19.02
C SER A 87 8.70 -8.70 -19.59
N GLY A 88 7.76 -7.89 -20.09
CA GLY A 88 6.46 -8.36 -20.55
C GLY A 88 5.51 -8.72 -19.41
N LEU A 89 5.84 -8.35 -18.17
CA LEU A 89 5.07 -8.69 -16.97
C LEU A 89 4.35 -7.45 -16.42
N VAL A 90 3.27 -7.71 -15.68
CA VAL A 90 2.62 -6.69 -14.87
C VAL A 90 3.14 -6.80 -13.44
N GLN A 91 3.65 -5.70 -12.90
CA GLN A 91 4.02 -5.58 -11.51
C GLN A 91 2.82 -5.07 -10.71
N LEU A 92 2.45 -5.78 -9.65
CA LEU A 92 1.46 -5.34 -8.67
C LEU A 92 2.17 -4.95 -7.37
N ASN A 93 2.08 -3.69 -7.01
CA ASN A 93 2.59 -3.14 -5.75
C ASN A 93 1.41 -2.95 -4.79
N LEU A 94 1.45 -3.58 -3.62
CA LEU A 94 0.45 -3.40 -2.56
C LEU A 94 1.10 -2.72 -1.36
N PHE A 95 0.59 -1.55 -0.99
CA PHE A 95 1.09 -0.78 0.16
C PHE A 95 0.07 -0.81 1.30
N ASN A 96 0.46 -1.35 2.45
CA ASN A 96 -0.33 -1.51 3.67
C ASN A 96 -1.59 -2.39 3.54
N ILE A 97 -1.72 -3.21 2.48
CA ILE A 97 -2.91 -4.03 2.21
C ILE A 97 -2.79 -5.42 2.86
N GLU A 98 -1.75 -6.17 2.53
CA GLU A 98 -1.56 -7.54 3.06
C GLU A 98 -0.68 -7.54 4.31
N ARG A 99 0.34 -6.68 4.30
CA ARG A 99 1.31 -6.48 5.38
C ARG A 99 1.54 -4.98 5.48
N PHE A 100 1.68 -4.45 6.70
CA PHE A 100 2.10 -3.06 6.87
C PHE A 100 3.46 -2.88 6.20
N GLY A 101 3.52 -2.09 5.12
CA GLY A 101 4.66 -2.01 4.23
C GLY A 101 4.30 -2.23 2.76
N LEU A 102 5.32 -2.49 1.95
CA LEU A 102 5.20 -2.63 0.50
C LEU A 102 5.46 -4.07 0.06
N GLU A 103 4.45 -4.69 -0.53
CA GLU A 103 4.55 -6.00 -1.17
C GLU A 103 4.57 -5.82 -2.70
N ARG A 104 5.35 -6.67 -3.39
CA ARG A 104 5.49 -6.61 -4.84
C ARG A 104 5.32 -8.00 -5.45
N TYR A 105 4.44 -8.08 -6.42
CA TYR A 105 4.14 -9.28 -7.18
C TYR A 105 4.43 -9.05 -8.67
N ARG A 106 4.82 -10.11 -9.37
CA ARG A 106 4.92 -10.13 -10.83
C ARG A 106 3.88 -11.08 -11.38
N ILE A 107 3.14 -10.63 -12.37
CA ILE A 107 1.97 -11.32 -12.91
C ILE A 107 2.14 -11.40 -14.42
N ALA A 108 2.01 -12.59 -14.98
CA ALA A 108 1.96 -12.74 -16.42
C ALA A 108 0.62 -12.16 -16.95
N PRO A 109 0.61 -11.36 -18.04
CA PRO A 109 -0.60 -10.68 -18.51
C PRO A 109 -1.79 -11.63 -18.75
N GLU A 110 -1.52 -12.86 -19.20
CA GLU A 110 -2.53 -13.91 -19.41
C GLU A 110 -3.29 -14.32 -18.15
N ASN A 111 -2.77 -14.00 -16.96
CA ASN A 111 -3.37 -14.33 -15.68
C ASN A 111 -4.18 -13.18 -15.06
N LEU A 112 -4.16 -11.99 -15.67
CA LEU A 112 -5.05 -10.87 -15.33
C LEU A 112 -6.45 -11.06 -15.92
N LYS A 113 -7.07 -12.20 -15.57
CA LYS A 113 -8.44 -12.54 -15.98
C LYS A 113 -9.46 -11.96 -14.99
N PHE A 114 -10.73 -12.04 -15.36
CA PHE A 114 -11.84 -11.57 -14.52
C PHE A 114 -11.80 -12.14 -13.10
N GLU A 115 -11.53 -13.44 -12.95
CA GLU A 115 -11.40 -14.10 -11.64
C GLU A 115 -10.29 -13.47 -10.78
N PHE A 116 -9.16 -13.12 -11.38
CA PHE A 116 -8.10 -12.40 -10.66
C PHE A 116 -8.59 -11.04 -10.17
N CYS A 117 -9.30 -10.30 -11.02
CA CYS A 117 -9.86 -8.99 -10.64
C CYS A 117 -10.87 -9.10 -9.50
N GLU A 118 -11.71 -10.15 -9.48
CA GLU A 118 -12.64 -10.41 -8.39
C GLU A 118 -11.91 -10.73 -7.08
N GLU A 119 -10.91 -11.62 -7.12
CA GLU A 119 -10.11 -11.94 -5.93
C GLU A 119 -9.32 -10.74 -5.42
N PHE A 120 -8.78 -9.93 -6.33
CA PHE A 120 -8.12 -8.68 -5.99
C PHE A 120 -9.10 -7.71 -5.33
N ALA A 121 -10.30 -7.55 -5.88
CA ALA A 121 -11.35 -6.71 -5.29
C ALA A 121 -11.75 -7.18 -3.89
N ARG A 122 -11.97 -8.49 -3.69
CA ARG A 122 -12.23 -9.07 -2.37
C ARG A 122 -11.08 -8.78 -1.40
N HIS A 123 -9.84 -8.91 -1.86
CA HIS A 123 -8.63 -8.68 -1.07
C HIS A 123 -8.52 -7.23 -0.59
N ILE A 124 -8.63 -6.24 -1.49
CA ILE A 124 -8.54 -4.82 -1.11
C ILE A 124 -9.66 -4.36 -0.17
N LEU A 125 -10.82 -5.04 -0.23
CA LEU A 125 -11.97 -4.82 0.65
C LEU A 125 -11.86 -5.56 1.99
N GLY A 126 -10.79 -6.32 2.23
CA GLY A 126 -10.61 -7.11 3.45
C GLY A 126 -11.59 -8.29 3.57
N GLN A 127 -12.16 -8.75 2.45
CA GLN A 127 -13.03 -9.92 2.41
C GLN A 127 -12.20 -11.21 2.26
N SER A 128 -12.81 -12.35 2.59
CA SER A 128 -12.19 -13.65 2.29
C SER A 128 -11.92 -13.77 0.79
N ASN A 129 -10.69 -14.14 0.43
CA ASN A 129 -10.19 -14.19 -0.93
C ASN A 129 -9.08 -15.25 -1.04
N CYS A 130 -8.72 -15.60 -2.28
CA CYS A 130 -7.63 -16.53 -2.62
C CYS A 130 -6.50 -15.83 -3.38
N LEU A 131 -6.38 -14.49 -3.31
CA LEU A 131 -5.44 -13.73 -4.15
C LEU A 131 -3.99 -14.22 -4.00
N THR A 132 -3.54 -14.51 -2.78
CA THR A 132 -2.19 -15.04 -2.52
C THR A 132 -1.95 -16.41 -3.15
N ASP A 133 -2.97 -17.26 -3.22
CA ASP A 133 -2.90 -18.56 -3.90
C ASP A 133 -2.82 -18.36 -5.42
N PHE A 134 -3.55 -17.40 -5.97
CA PHE A 134 -3.43 -17.04 -7.39
C PHE A 134 -2.03 -16.52 -7.73
N LEU A 135 -1.46 -15.66 -6.87
CA LEU A 135 -0.15 -15.05 -7.07
C LEU A 135 1.00 -16.05 -6.88
N SER A 136 0.87 -17.02 -5.97
CA SER A 136 1.92 -18.04 -5.73
C SER A 136 2.00 -19.11 -6.83
N ARG A 137 0.91 -19.33 -7.58
CA ARG A 137 0.86 -20.26 -8.73
C ARG A 137 1.51 -19.70 -10.01
N GLN A 138 2.04 -18.48 -9.96
CA GLN A 138 2.65 -17.76 -11.08
C GLN A 138 4.18 -17.95 -11.15
N ILE A 139 4.78 -18.63 -10.18
CA ILE A 139 6.22 -18.91 -10.08
C ILE A 139 6.54 -20.26 -10.72
#